data_AF-A0A7J5K2R2-F1
#
_entry.id   AF-A0A7J5K2R2-F1
#
_cell.length_a   1.000
_cell.length_b   1.000
_cell.length_c   1.000
_cell.angle_alpha   90.00
_cell.angle_beta   90.00
_cell.angle_gamma   90.00
#
_symmetry.space_group_name_H-M   'P 1'
#
loop_
_entity.id
_entity.type
_entity.pdbx_description
1 polymer ?
#
loop_
_entity_poly.entity_id
_entity_poly.type
_entity_poly.pdbx_seq_one_letter_code
_entity_poly.pdbx_strand_id
1 'polypeptide(L)'
;MEIRSFGGEASPKLVSERTIEGYAVVVGQESKYMYDPVLRKCFIEIIEVGAVDEELIKRSDIRALLEHNRERLLARSGMGSGSLRLHLDNYGLGYALDAPDTPDGKFAVEMVKRGDLFGSSFGYRTDERKNVEWIKRSDGILLRKVHKIDMISEISIVASPAYIGTQVNVRSIEDTFEHPDESYKKEIEELRKLSKF
;
A
#
# COMPACT_ATOMS: atom_id res chain seq x y z
N MET A 1 -3.93 7.14 -6.79
CA MET A 1 -4.21 6.32 -5.60
C MET A 1 -3.16 5.23 -5.64
N GLU A 2 -2.20 5.24 -4.73
CA GLU A 2 -1.13 4.23 -4.70
C GLU A 2 -1.30 3.44 -3.41
N ILE A 3 -1.27 2.10 -3.52
CA ILE A 3 -1.85 1.14 -2.58
C ILE A 3 -0.80 0.10 -2.21
N ARG A 4 -0.23 -0.01 -1.00
CA ARG A 4 0.81 -1.05 -0.74
C ARG A 4 1.11 -1.47 0.72
N SER A 5 1.04 -2.78 1.03
CA SER A 5 1.88 -3.57 1.97
C SER A 5 1.31 -5.00 2.17
N PHE A 6 2.21 -5.98 2.37
CA PHE A 6 2.06 -7.43 2.09
C PHE A 6 1.56 -8.28 3.27
N GLY A 7 1.08 -9.49 2.96
CA GLY A 7 0.79 -10.54 3.93
C GLY A 7 2.02 -11.06 4.69
N GLY A 8 1.85 -11.77 5.79
CA GLY A 8 2.95 -12.29 6.60
C GLY A 8 3.33 -11.35 7.74
N GLU A 9 4.62 -11.08 7.97
CA GLU A 9 5.05 -10.20 9.08
C GLU A 9 4.55 -8.75 8.94
N ALA A 10 4.27 -8.30 7.70
CA ALA A 10 3.71 -6.99 7.37
C ALA A 10 2.21 -6.83 7.65
N SER A 11 1.46 -7.93 7.75
CA SER A 11 0.02 -7.90 7.99
C SER A 11 -0.32 -7.19 9.30
N PRO A 12 -1.42 -6.42 9.36
CA PRO A 12 -1.99 -5.96 10.61
C PRO A 12 -2.30 -7.16 11.52
N LYS A 13 -1.89 -7.07 12.78
CA LYS A 13 -2.06 -8.11 13.81
C LYS A 13 -2.52 -7.46 15.10
N LEU A 14 -3.34 -8.16 15.86
CA LEU A 14 -3.56 -7.81 17.25
C LEU A 14 -2.40 -8.29 18.11
N VAL A 15 -1.75 -7.35 18.81
CA VAL A 15 -0.69 -7.66 19.80
C VAL A 15 -1.17 -7.52 21.24
N SER A 16 -2.35 -6.92 21.43
CA SER A 16 -3.11 -6.87 22.68
C SER A 16 -4.61 -6.94 22.36
N GLU A 17 -5.49 -6.80 23.36
CA GLU A 17 -6.94 -6.77 23.12
C GLU A 17 -7.39 -5.72 22.09
N ARG A 18 -6.66 -4.60 21.98
CA ARG A 18 -7.03 -3.47 21.10
C ARG A 18 -5.88 -2.86 20.32
N THR A 19 -4.64 -3.29 20.55
CA THR A 19 -3.47 -2.76 19.84
C THR A 19 -3.29 -3.50 18.53
N ILE A 20 -3.31 -2.76 17.42
CA ILE A 20 -3.04 -3.25 16.08
C ILE A 20 -1.65 -2.78 15.65
N GLU A 21 -0.82 -3.72 15.20
CA GLU A 21 0.51 -3.46 14.64
C GLU A 21 0.64 -4.04 13.24
N GLY A 22 1.42 -3.39 12.38
CA GLY A 22 1.71 -3.87 11.03
C GLY A 22 2.76 -2.99 10.34
N TYR A 23 3.05 -3.27 9.07
CA TYR A 23 3.94 -2.44 8.27
C TYR A 23 3.16 -1.68 7.21
N ALA A 24 3.31 -0.36 7.20
CA ALA A 24 2.74 0.50 6.18
C ALA A 24 3.54 0.44 4.89
N VAL A 25 4.87 0.52 5.00
CA VAL A 25 5.79 0.49 3.86
C VAL A 25 6.74 -0.67 4.06
N VAL A 26 6.93 -1.48 3.02
CA VAL A 26 7.97 -2.51 2.96
C VAL A 26 8.99 -2.08 1.92
N VAL A 27 10.27 -2.08 2.27
CA VAL A 27 11.36 -1.61 1.40
C VAL A 27 12.12 -2.77 0.76
N GLY A 28 12.76 -2.51 -0.37
CA GLY A 28 13.63 -3.45 -1.09
C GLY A 28 12.91 -4.65 -1.72
N GLN A 29 11.57 -4.66 -1.72
CA GLN A 29 10.76 -5.76 -2.25
C GLN A 29 9.93 -5.31 -3.45
N GLU A 30 9.84 -6.20 -4.45
CA GLU A 30 8.99 -5.99 -5.62
C GLU A 30 7.51 -6.06 -5.27
N SER A 31 6.74 -5.19 -5.88
CA SER A 31 5.30 -5.26 -5.84
C SER A 31 4.72 -6.37 -6.70
N LYS A 32 3.43 -6.67 -6.47
CA LYS A 32 2.63 -7.30 -7.52
C LYS A 32 2.47 -6.36 -8.72
N TYR A 33 2.00 -6.91 -9.83
CA TYR A 33 1.64 -6.11 -11.01
C TYR A 33 0.62 -5.04 -10.65
N MET A 34 0.93 -3.82 -11.05
CA MET A 34 0.06 -2.66 -10.93
C MET A 34 -0.20 -2.08 -12.30
N TYR A 35 -1.29 -1.32 -12.41
CA TYR A 35 -1.67 -0.68 -13.65
C TYR A 35 -1.77 0.83 -13.42
N ASP A 36 -1.02 1.59 -14.20
CA ASP A 36 -1.15 3.04 -14.24
C ASP A 36 -2.18 3.41 -15.32
N PRO A 37 -3.33 4.01 -14.94
CA PRO A 37 -4.38 4.35 -15.90
C PRO A 37 -4.00 5.53 -16.83
N VAL A 38 -3.09 6.40 -16.39
CA VAL A 38 -2.61 7.55 -17.18
C VAL A 38 -1.60 7.07 -18.22
N LEU A 39 -0.65 6.23 -17.80
CA LEU A 39 0.36 5.67 -18.69
C LEU A 39 -0.17 4.50 -19.53
N ARG A 40 -1.31 3.91 -19.13
CA ARG A 40 -1.90 2.67 -19.67
C ARG A 40 -0.90 1.53 -19.74
N LYS A 41 -0.14 1.35 -18.66
CA LYS A 41 0.92 0.34 -18.59
C LYS A 41 0.87 -0.42 -17.29
N CYS A 42 1.21 -1.70 -17.39
CA CYS A 42 1.51 -2.51 -16.23
C CYS A 42 2.94 -2.25 -15.74
N PHE A 43 3.12 -2.19 -14.43
CA PHE A 43 4.41 -2.02 -13.80
C PHE A 43 4.52 -2.76 -12.47
N ILE A 44 5.76 -3.04 -12.08
CA ILE A 44 6.15 -3.48 -10.75
C ILE A 44 6.87 -2.31 -10.09
N GLU A 45 6.73 -2.15 -8.78
CA GLU A 45 7.42 -1.11 -8.03
C GLU A 45 8.31 -1.72 -6.95
N ILE A 46 9.42 -1.03 -6.66
CA ILE A 46 10.23 -1.24 -5.47
C ILE A 46 10.34 0.10 -4.76
N ILE A 47 9.94 0.15 -3.48
CA ILE A 47 10.33 1.24 -2.59
C ILE A 47 11.74 0.93 -2.11
N GLU A 48 12.73 1.74 -2.47
CA GLU A 48 14.12 1.46 -2.11
C GLU A 48 14.37 1.69 -0.61
N VAL A 49 15.37 0.99 -0.08
CA VAL A 49 15.85 1.24 1.29
C VAL A 49 16.30 2.70 1.38
N GLY A 50 15.82 3.41 2.39
CA GLY A 50 16.08 4.85 2.56
C GLY A 50 15.10 5.77 1.83
N ALA A 51 14.13 5.24 1.09
CA ALA A 51 13.08 6.08 0.49
C ALA A 51 12.15 6.70 1.53
N VAL A 52 12.04 6.09 2.72
CA VAL A 52 11.36 6.63 3.90
C VAL A 52 12.42 6.90 4.96
N ASP A 53 12.39 8.10 5.53
CA ASP A 53 13.31 8.53 6.57
C ASP A 53 12.58 9.18 7.77
N GLU A 54 13.31 9.38 8.87
CA GLU A 54 12.79 10.01 10.09
C GLU A 54 12.32 11.45 9.85
N GLU A 55 12.95 12.18 8.92
CA GLU A 55 12.58 13.55 8.59
C GLU A 55 11.21 13.60 7.89
N LEU A 56 10.93 12.63 7.01
CA LEU A 56 9.65 12.46 6.33
C LEU A 56 8.54 12.23 7.35
N ILE A 57 8.75 11.39 8.35
CA ILE A 57 7.78 11.14 9.42
C ILE A 57 7.52 12.44 10.21
N LYS A 58 8.59 13.15 10.59
CA LYS A 58 8.52 14.38 11.41
C LYS A 58 7.88 15.57 10.68
N ARG A 59 7.91 15.61 9.35
CA ARG A 59 7.23 16.67 8.56
C ARG A 59 5.84 16.28 8.06
N SER A 60 5.43 15.03 8.23
CA SER A 60 4.16 14.52 7.69
C SER A 60 3.03 14.58 8.72
N ASP A 61 1.81 14.64 8.17
CA ASP A 61 0.56 14.47 8.91
C ASP A 61 -0.12 13.18 8.45
N ILE A 62 0.17 12.08 9.15
CA ILE A 62 -0.17 10.72 8.73
C ILE A 62 -1.41 10.24 9.48
N ARG A 63 -2.45 9.87 8.73
CA ARG A 63 -3.69 9.29 9.28
C ARG A 63 -3.68 7.78 9.15
N ALA A 64 -4.11 7.05 10.17
CA ALA A 64 -4.42 5.63 10.07
C ALA A 64 -5.92 5.45 9.81
N LEU A 65 -6.28 4.88 8.66
CA LEU A 65 -7.66 4.74 8.17
C LEU A 65 -8.06 3.28 7.97
N LEU A 66 -9.36 3.04 7.83
CA LEU A 66 -9.90 1.80 7.25
C LEU A 66 -10.22 1.99 5.78
N GLU A 67 -9.77 1.06 4.92
CA GLU A 67 -10.14 1.01 3.50
C GLU A 67 -9.95 2.33 2.74
N HIS A 68 -8.90 3.10 3.06
CA HIS A 68 -8.63 4.43 2.51
C HIS A 68 -9.78 5.45 2.70
N ASN A 69 -10.74 5.15 3.57
CA ASN A 69 -11.88 5.99 3.82
C ASN A 69 -11.52 7.03 4.88
N ARG A 70 -11.44 8.30 4.46
CA ARG A 70 -11.06 9.44 5.30
C ARG A 70 -12.02 9.68 6.46
N GLU A 71 -13.26 9.22 6.36
CA GLU A 71 -14.25 9.31 7.44
C GLU A 71 -14.06 8.22 8.50
N ARG A 72 -13.23 7.20 8.23
CA ARG A 72 -12.98 6.05 9.12
C ARG A 72 -11.59 6.12 9.75
N LEU A 73 -11.36 7.19 10.50
CA LEU A 73 -10.09 7.48 11.17
C LEU A 73 -9.93 6.64 12.44
N LEU A 74 -8.81 5.91 12.53
CA LEU A 74 -8.44 5.12 13.71
C LEU A 74 -7.41 5.82 14.60
N ALA A 75 -6.39 6.42 13.98
CA ALA A 75 -5.31 7.08 14.69
C ALA A 75 -4.61 8.12 13.81
N ARG A 76 -3.76 8.96 14.39
CA ARG A 76 -3.04 10.00 13.66
C ARG A 76 -1.65 10.23 14.25
N SER A 77 -0.67 10.47 13.38
CA SER A 77 0.66 10.94 13.73
C SER A 77 0.87 12.30 13.07
N GLY A 78 0.81 13.36 13.87
CA GLY A 78 1.13 14.72 13.46
C GLY A 78 2.58 15.02 13.80
N MET A 79 3.40 15.29 12.79
CA MET A 79 4.82 15.60 12.95
C MET A 79 5.60 14.56 13.76
N GLY A 80 5.28 13.28 13.55
CA GLY A 80 5.90 12.15 14.26
C GLY A 80 5.35 11.85 15.65
N SER A 81 4.26 12.50 16.07
CA SER A 81 3.65 12.28 17.39
C SER A 81 2.12 12.15 17.33
N GLY A 82 1.53 11.33 18.20
CA GLY A 82 0.08 11.19 18.30
C GLY A 82 -0.37 9.79 18.71
N SER A 83 -1.61 9.45 18.38
CA SER A 83 -2.20 8.13 18.65
C SER A 83 -1.71 7.04 17.70
N LEU A 84 -1.09 7.41 16.58
CA LEU A 84 -0.41 6.50 15.67
C LEU A 84 1.09 6.54 15.95
N ARG A 85 1.62 5.41 16.42
CA ARG A 85 3.05 5.21 16.63
C ARG A 85 3.66 4.68 15.34
N LEU A 86 4.79 5.23 14.93
CA LEU A 86 5.52 4.86 13.73
C LEU A 86 6.95 4.50 14.10
N HIS A 87 7.53 3.51 13.44
CA HIS A 87 8.93 3.15 13.61
C HIS A 87 9.54 2.72 12.28
N LEU A 88 10.81 3.04 12.08
CA LEU A 88 11.59 2.59 10.93
C LEU A 88 12.55 1.48 11.35
N ASP A 89 12.62 0.44 10.53
CA ASP A 89 13.61 -0.62 10.63
C ASP A 89 14.08 -1.06 9.23
N ASN A 90 14.87 -2.13 9.17
CA ASN A 90 15.39 -2.67 7.91
C ASN A 90 14.30 -3.28 7.00
N TYR A 91 13.12 -3.57 7.53
CA TYR A 91 12.00 -4.13 6.80
C TYR A 91 11.10 -3.02 6.21
N GLY A 92 10.95 -1.90 6.93
CA GLY A 92 10.38 -0.67 6.40
C GLY A 92 9.75 0.23 7.48
N LEU A 93 8.61 0.85 7.13
CA LEU A 93 7.86 1.71 8.05
C LEU A 93 6.77 0.90 8.75
N GLY A 94 7.04 0.52 10.00
CA GLY A 94 6.08 -0.10 10.90
C GLY A 94 5.15 0.92 11.56
N TYR A 95 3.96 0.47 11.94
CA TYR A 95 2.99 1.25 12.70
C TYR A 95 2.38 0.43 13.85
N ALA A 96 1.97 1.15 14.89
CA ALA A 96 1.18 0.63 15.99
C ALA A 96 0.12 1.64 16.42
N LEU A 97 -1.09 1.18 16.69
CA LEU A 97 -2.17 2.02 17.23
C LEU A 97 -3.02 1.24 18.22
N ASP A 98 -3.56 1.95 19.20
CA ASP A 98 -4.59 1.41 20.08
C ASP A 98 -5.94 1.79 19.47
N ALA A 99 -6.72 0.79 19.05
CA ALA A 99 -7.97 1.03 18.34
C ALA A 99 -8.93 1.84 19.23
N PRO A 100 -9.43 3.01 18.77
CA PRO A 100 -10.26 3.88 19.58
C PRO A 100 -11.57 3.18 19.96
N ASP A 101 -12.19 3.52 21.08
CA ASP A 101 -13.47 2.93 21.50
C ASP A 101 -14.66 3.52 20.71
N THR A 102 -14.61 3.38 19.39
CA THR A 102 -15.61 3.82 18.42
C THR A 102 -16.15 2.62 17.64
N PRO A 103 -17.27 2.77 16.90
CA PRO A 103 -17.74 1.72 16.00
C PRO A 103 -16.66 1.23 15.03
N ASP A 104 -15.89 2.15 14.43
CA ASP A 104 -14.80 1.79 13.52
C ASP A 104 -13.62 1.13 14.22
N GLY A 105 -13.25 1.55 15.43
CA GLY A 105 -12.19 0.88 16.18
C GLY A 105 -12.58 -0.53 16.63
N LYS A 106 -13.84 -0.75 17.03
CA LYS A 106 -14.38 -2.10 17.33
C LYS A 106 -14.41 -2.97 16.07
N PHE A 107 -14.85 -2.41 14.95
CA PHE A 107 -14.83 -3.08 13.66
C PHE A 107 -13.42 -3.49 13.25
N ALA A 108 -12.44 -2.57 13.36
CA ALA A 108 -11.05 -2.83 13.01
C ALA A 108 -10.47 -4.01 13.81
N VAL A 109 -10.67 -4.01 15.14
CA VAL A 109 -10.20 -5.09 16.03
C VAL A 109 -10.81 -6.43 15.60
N GLU A 110 -12.13 -6.49 15.41
CA GLU A 110 -12.80 -7.75 15.07
C GLU A 110 -12.37 -8.29 13.69
N MET A 111 -12.29 -7.42 12.68
CA MET A 111 -11.95 -7.84 11.33
C MET A 111 -10.47 -8.18 11.17
N VAL A 112 -9.56 -7.52 11.91
CA VAL A 112 -8.16 -7.94 11.98
C VAL A 112 -8.03 -9.27 12.71
N LYS A 113 -8.73 -9.45 13.84
CA LYS A 113 -8.72 -10.71 14.61
C LYS A 113 -9.17 -11.91 13.79
N ARG A 114 -10.22 -11.73 12.98
CA ARG A 114 -10.74 -12.76 12.08
C ARG A 114 -9.89 -12.98 10.83
N GLY A 115 -8.99 -12.06 10.53
CA GLY A 115 -8.17 -12.07 9.31
C GLY A 115 -8.89 -11.56 8.06
N ASP A 116 -10.06 -10.93 8.21
CA ASP A 116 -10.77 -10.30 7.09
C ASP A 116 -10.07 -9.00 6.65
N LEU A 117 -9.53 -8.23 7.61
CA LEU A 117 -8.59 -7.14 7.38
C LEU A 117 -7.17 -7.64 7.61
N PHE A 118 -6.46 -8.01 6.54
CA PHE A 118 -5.17 -8.67 6.64
C PHE A 118 -4.04 -7.97 5.88
N GLY A 119 -4.33 -6.80 5.30
CA GLY A 119 -3.39 -5.99 4.55
C GLY A 119 -3.17 -4.62 5.15
N SER A 120 -2.04 -4.03 4.78
CA SER A 120 -1.74 -2.61 5.02
C SER A 120 -1.57 -1.90 3.69
N SER A 121 -1.78 -0.59 3.69
CA SER A 121 -1.60 0.28 2.54
C SER A 121 -1.16 1.66 3.00
N PHE A 122 -0.61 2.47 2.11
CA PHE A 122 -0.24 3.86 2.44
C PHE A 122 -0.39 4.76 1.21
N GLY A 123 -0.88 5.97 1.45
CA GLY A 123 -0.95 7.02 0.45
C GLY A 123 0.27 7.93 0.57
N TYR A 124 1.02 8.06 -0.52
CA TYR A 124 2.21 8.91 -0.55
C TYR A 124 2.27 9.78 -1.81
N ARG A 125 3.23 10.71 -1.81
CA ARG A 125 3.63 11.49 -2.97
C ARG A 125 5.14 11.46 -3.13
N THR A 126 5.58 11.47 -4.37
CA THR A 126 6.99 11.62 -4.73
C THR A 126 7.14 12.39 -6.05
N ASP A 127 8.24 13.11 -6.22
CA ASP A 127 8.66 13.76 -7.47
C ASP A 127 9.13 12.70 -8.47
N GLU A 128 8.26 12.31 -9.41
CA GLU A 128 8.54 11.34 -10.48
C GLU A 128 9.80 11.63 -11.29
N ARG A 129 10.25 12.88 -11.39
CA ARG A 129 11.43 13.23 -12.20
C ARG A 129 12.73 13.12 -11.43
N LYS A 130 12.69 13.33 -10.12
CA LYS A 130 13.88 13.37 -9.26
C LYS A 130 14.10 12.10 -8.45
N ASN A 131 13.00 11.51 -7.99
CA ASN A 131 13.01 10.48 -6.96
C ASN A 131 12.64 9.10 -7.49
N VAL A 132 12.29 9.00 -8.78
CA VAL A 132 11.82 7.76 -9.39
C VAL A 132 12.65 7.42 -10.62
N GLU A 133 13.07 6.16 -10.71
CA GLU A 133 13.67 5.57 -11.90
C GLU A 133 12.70 4.58 -12.54
N TRP A 134 12.51 4.69 -13.84
CA TRP A 134 11.71 3.75 -14.63
C TRP A 134 12.62 2.89 -15.52
N ILE A 135 12.63 1.59 -15.26
CA ILE A 135 13.45 0.62 -16.00
C ILE A 135 12.53 -0.27 -16.83
N LYS A 136 12.79 -0.38 -18.14
CA LYS A 136 12.11 -1.38 -18.99
C LYS A 136 12.82 -2.71 -18.86
N ARG A 137 12.14 -3.73 -18.31
CA ARG A 137 12.67 -5.09 -18.21
C ARG A 137 12.59 -5.82 -19.55
N SER A 138 13.35 -6.90 -19.66
CA SER A 138 13.41 -7.76 -20.85
C SER A 138 12.08 -8.45 -21.17
N ASP A 139 11.23 -8.67 -20.16
CA ASP A 139 9.88 -9.21 -20.27
C ASP A 139 8.82 -8.19 -20.73
N GLY A 140 9.23 -6.93 -20.95
CA GLY A 140 8.35 -5.84 -21.38
C GLY A 140 7.70 -5.06 -20.24
N ILE A 141 7.77 -5.57 -19.00
CA ILE A 141 7.17 -4.92 -17.82
C ILE A 141 8.04 -3.75 -17.37
N LEU A 142 7.39 -2.66 -16.97
CA LEU A 142 8.08 -1.53 -16.37
C LEU A 142 8.38 -1.79 -14.90
N LEU A 143 9.60 -1.49 -14.46
CA LEU A 143 9.97 -1.43 -13.06
C LEU A 143 10.10 0.02 -12.63
N ARG A 144 9.26 0.44 -11.68
CA ARG A 144 9.32 1.74 -11.01
C ARG A 144 10.13 1.60 -9.72
N LYS A 145 11.28 2.24 -9.63
CA LYS A 145 12.07 2.30 -8.39
C LYS A 145 11.86 3.66 -7.74
N VAL A 146 11.40 3.66 -6.50
CA VAL A 146 11.17 4.88 -5.72
C VAL A 146 12.33 5.04 -4.76
N HIS A 147 13.21 5.99 -5.06
CA HIS A 147 14.40 6.29 -4.27
C HIS A 147 14.10 7.20 -3.08
N LYS A 148 13.03 8.00 -3.16
CA LYS A 148 12.63 8.92 -2.09
C LYS A 148 11.12 9.16 -2.10
N ILE A 149 10.53 9.28 -0.92
CA ILE A 149 9.15 9.71 -0.72
C ILE A 149 9.16 11.12 -0.14
N ASP A 150 8.37 12.02 -0.75
CA ASP A 150 8.33 13.42 -0.33
C ASP A 150 7.31 13.64 0.81
N MET A 151 6.21 12.90 0.80
CA MET A 151 5.14 12.98 1.80
C MET A 151 4.38 11.67 1.92
N ILE A 152 4.04 11.26 3.15
CA ILE A 152 3.05 10.22 3.44
C ILE A 152 1.82 10.91 4.04
N SER A 153 0.65 10.72 3.44
CA SER A 153 -0.60 11.33 3.92
C SER A 153 -1.41 10.40 4.81
N GLU A 154 -1.28 9.10 4.58
CA GLU A 154 -2.08 8.09 5.28
C GLU A 154 -1.44 6.71 5.24
N ILE A 155 -1.86 5.89 6.19
CA ILE A 155 -1.71 4.45 6.25
C ILE A 155 -3.13 3.90 6.39
N SER A 156 -3.42 2.74 5.79
CA SER A 156 -4.73 2.13 5.90
C SER A 156 -4.64 0.63 6.13
N ILE A 157 -5.49 0.14 7.03
CA ILE A 157 -5.77 -1.29 7.21
C ILE A 157 -6.84 -1.67 6.17
N VAL A 158 -6.58 -2.71 5.37
CA VAL A 158 -7.38 -3.06 4.20
C VAL A 158 -7.65 -4.57 4.10
N ALA A 159 -8.82 -4.94 3.59
CA ALA A 159 -9.21 -6.32 3.27
C ALA A 159 -8.64 -6.78 1.94
N SER A 160 -8.39 -5.84 1.04
CA SER A 160 -7.82 -6.10 -0.28
C SER A 160 -6.53 -5.30 -0.45
N PRO A 161 -5.43 -5.70 0.22
CA PRO A 161 -4.14 -5.13 -0.11
C PRO A 161 -3.84 -5.41 -1.58
N ALA A 162 -3.23 -4.45 -2.28
CA ALA A 162 -2.83 -4.62 -3.68
C ALA A 162 -1.90 -5.82 -3.96
N TYR A 163 -1.48 -6.52 -2.92
CA TYR A 163 -0.52 -7.59 -2.97
C TYR A 163 -1.08 -9.01 -2.77
N ILE A 164 -2.40 -9.21 -2.68
CA ILE A 164 -2.95 -10.57 -2.69
C ILE A 164 -2.60 -11.20 -4.04
N GLY A 165 -1.72 -12.18 -4.00
CA GLY A 165 -1.44 -13.06 -5.13
C GLY A 165 -2.61 -13.98 -5.38
N THR A 166 -3.65 -13.48 -6.06
CA THR A 166 -4.52 -14.25 -6.95
C THR A 166 -5.37 -13.25 -7.69
N GLN A 167 -5.06 -13.08 -8.99
CA GLN A 167 -5.87 -12.35 -9.94
C GLN A 167 -6.11 -10.89 -9.54
N VAL A 168 -5.43 -9.96 -10.23
CA VAL A 168 -6.10 -8.72 -10.61
C VAL A 168 -7.49 -9.12 -11.07
N ASN A 169 -8.51 -8.80 -10.29
CA ASN A 169 -9.88 -9.14 -10.63
C ASN A 169 -10.24 -8.19 -11.77
N VAL A 170 -9.91 -8.58 -12.99
CA VAL A 170 -10.01 -7.74 -14.20
C VAL A 170 -11.42 -7.16 -14.36
N ARG A 171 -12.42 -7.76 -13.72
CA ARG A 171 -13.77 -7.21 -13.58
C ARG A 171 -13.81 -5.83 -12.92
N SER A 172 -12.99 -5.54 -11.91
CA SER A 172 -12.97 -4.21 -11.28
C SER A 172 -12.26 -3.16 -12.16
N ILE A 173 -11.40 -3.59 -13.08
CA ILE A 173 -10.80 -2.73 -14.11
C ILE A 173 -11.82 -2.47 -15.24
N GLU A 174 -12.61 -3.49 -15.62
CA GLU A 174 -13.68 -3.38 -16.61
C GLU A 174 -14.83 -2.46 -16.15
N ASP A 175 -15.21 -2.50 -14.86
CA ASP A 175 -16.33 -1.69 -14.34
C ASP A 175 -16.00 -0.21 -14.14
N THR A 176 -14.71 0.19 -14.13
CA THR A 176 -14.30 1.56 -13.76
C THR A 176 -14.08 2.48 -14.97
N PHE A 177 -13.98 1.97 -16.19
CA PHE A 177 -13.57 2.80 -17.33
C PHE A 177 -14.40 2.58 -18.59
N GLU A 178 -15.17 3.62 -18.96
CA GLU A 178 -15.64 3.80 -20.33
C GLU A 178 -14.43 3.90 -21.27
N HIS A 179 -14.45 3.03 -22.27
CA HIS A 179 -13.40 2.64 -23.22
C HIS A 179 -12.33 3.68 -23.56
N PRO A 180 -11.05 3.27 -23.41
CA PRO A 180 -10.11 3.51 -24.50
C PRO A 180 -9.14 2.34 -24.73
N ASP A 181 -9.05 1.92 -26.01
CA ASP A 181 -8.15 0.91 -26.59
C ASP A 181 -7.95 -0.41 -25.82
N GLU A 182 -8.55 -1.48 -26.34
CA GLU A 182 -8.55 -2.85 -25.80
C GLU A 182 -7.17 -3.54 -25.76
N SER A 183 -6.09 -2.86 -26.20
CA SER A 183 -4.72 -3.40 -26.17
C SER A 183 -4.26 -3.81 -24.77
N TYR A 184 -4.69 -3.11 -23.71
CA TYR A 184 -4.38 -3.48 -22.32
C TYR A 184 -5.01 -4.82 -21.91
N LYS A 185 -6.14 -5.23 -22.51
CA LYS A 185 -6.75 -6.53 -22.21
C LYS A 185 -5.88 -7.69 -22.66
N LYS A 186 -5.18 -7.55 -23.80
CA LYS A 186 -4.20 -8.54 -24.26
C LYS A 186 -3.01 -8.64 -23.31
N GLU A 187 -2.49 -7.51 -22.85
CA GLU A 187 -1.36 -7.47 -21.91
C GLU A 187 -1.75 -8.08 -20.55
N ILE A 188 -2.96 -7.77 -20.05
CA ILE A 188 -3.54 -8.41 -18.87
C ILE A 188 -3.73 -9.93 -19.08
N GLU A 189 -4.16 -10.36 -20.26
CA GLU A 189 -4.35 -11.77 -20.57
C GLU A 189 -3.03 -12.54 -20.69
N GLU A 190 -1.98 -11.91 -21.23
CA GLU A 190 -0.62 -12.45 -21.25
C GLU A 190 -0.06 -12.57 -19.83
N LEU A 191 -0.24 -11.55 -18.99
CA LEU A 191 0.15 -11.60 -17.58
C LEU A 191 -0.60 -12.72 -16.82
N ARG A 192 -1.89 -12.94 -17.12
CA ARG A 192 -2.67 -14.07 -16.57
C ARG A 192 -2.14 -15.44 -17.01
N LYS A 193 -1.54 -15.55 -18.19
CA LYS A 193 -0.90 -16.79 -18.66
C LYS A 193 0.43 -17.02 -17.95
N LEU A 194 1.18 -15.94 -17.70
CA LEU A 194 2.46 -16.00 -16.97
C LEU A 194 2.31 -16.33 -15.48
N SER A 195 1.17 -16.00 -14.86
CA SER A 195 0.91 -16.29 -13.44
C SER A 195 0.34 -17.69 -13.16
N LYS A 196 0.28 -18.59 -14.15
CA LYS A 196 -0.29 -19.95 -14.02
C LYS A 196 0.74 -21.07 -13.79
N PHE A 197 1.96 -20.71 -13.36
CA PHE A 197 3.01 -21.65 -12.95
C PHE A 197 3.44 -21.39 -11.52
#